data_AF-A0A9D5Q5P7-F1
#
_entry.id   AF-A0A9D5Q5P7-F1
#
_cell.length_a   1.000
_cell.length_b   1.000
_cell.length_c   1.000
_cell.angle_alpha   90.00
_cell.angle_beta   90.00
_cell.angle_gamma   90.00
#
_symmetry.space_group_name_H-M   'P 1'
#
loop_
_entity.id
_entity.type
_entity.pdbx_description
1 polymer ?
#
loop_
_entity_poly.entity_id
_entity_poly.type
_entity_poly.pdbx_seq_one_letter_code
_entity_poly.pdbx_strand_id
1 'polypeptide(L)'
;MTHEDIAESVISLLAVDGELNTREKQFFLDLCQRLEVSKETMTKFFTRVGQGKGRIHLPESEADQKRLLYFLVQGLVADGKVSPKERQILNTIADKMDIAKEHVDRFIRLRLKEIKTERYTPTDKPQIECPKCGYEQPQGYRCKRCGIIFEKYQQFKKPTDEKPTDEDRLRALLSSSNILKEGKNSSTT
;
A
#
# COMPACT_ATOMS: atom_id res chain seq x y z
N MET A 1 -9.25 19.21 -4.55
CA MET A 1 -10.25 18.23 -5.02
C MET A 1 -10.80 17.45 -3.83
N THR A 2 -12.11 17.20 -3.75
CA THR A 2 -12.70 16.45 -2.62
C THR A 2 -12.58 14.93 -2.82
N HIS A 3 -12.77 14.17 -1.75
CA HIS A 3 -12.84 12.70 -1.81
C HIS A 3 -14.03 12.20 -2.65
N GLU A 4 -15.15 12.90 -2.58
CA GLU A 4 -16.35 12.62 -3.38
C GLU A 4 -16.08 12.83 -4.88
N ASP A 5 -15.38 13.90 -5.25
CA ASP A 5 -15.01 14.18 -6.65
C ASP A 5 -14.14 13.06 -7.24
N ILE A 6 -13.19 12.53 -6.46
CA ILE A 6 -12.31 11.43 -6.88
C ILE A 6 -13.16 10.17 -7.09
N ALA A 7 -14.02 9.83 -6.12
CA ALA A 7 -14.86 8.65 -6.21
C ALA A 7 -15.83 8.73 -7.41
N GLU A 8 -16.51 9.87 -7.61
CA GLU A 8 -17.41 10.09 -8.76
C GLU A 8 -16.68 9.95 -10.10
N SER A 9 -15.46 10.51 -10.20
CA SER A 9 -14.64 10.42 -11.40
C SER A 9 -14.24 8.99 -11.73
N VAL A 10 -13.85 8.22 -10.71
CA VAL A 10 -13.48 6.81 -10.87
C VAL A 10 -14.66 5.98 -11.34
N ILE A 11 -15.81 6.05 -10.67
CA ILE A 11 -16.97 5.24 -11.07
C ILE A 11 -17.53 5.65 -12.43
N SER A 12 -17.45 6.94 -12.78
CA SER A 12 -17.85 7.42 -14.11
C SER A 12 -16.96 6.86 -15.21
N LEU A 13 -15.65 6.70 -14.96
CA LEU A 13 -14.73 6.07 -15.90
C LEU A 13 -15.00 4.56 -16.02
N LEU A 14 -15.12 3.85 -14.90
CA LEU A 14 -15.30 2.40 -14.89
C LEU A 14 -16.61 1.96 -15.57
N ALA A 15 -17.66 2.76 -15.46
CA ALA A 15 -18.96 2.43 -16.04
C ALA A 15 -19.09 2.84 -17.52
N VAL A 16 -18.03 3.28 -18.19
CA VAL A 16 -18.14 3.80 -19.57
C VAL A 16 -18.53 2.73 -20.58
N ASP A 17 -18.24 1.46 -20.28
CA ASP A 17 -18.63 0.30 -21.07
C ASP A 17 -20.02 -0.23 -20.69
N GLY A 18 -20.73 0.45 -19.78
CA GLY A 18 -22.12 0.18 -19.41
C GLY A 18 -22.29 -0.85 -18.30
N GLU A 19 -21.24 -1.62 -17.99
CA GLU A 19 -21.25 -2.65 -16.96
C GLU A 19 -19.99 -2.57 -16.10
N LEU A 20 -20.15 -2.82 -14.80
CA LEU A 20 -19.04 -2.97 -13.86
C LEU A 20 -18.91 -4.44 -13.51
N ASN A 21 -17.74 -5.02 -13.75
CA ASN A 21 -17.50 -6.40 -13.33
C ASN A 21 -17.33 -6.49 -11.80
N THR A 22 -17.34 -7.72 -11.27
CA THR A 22 -17.24 -7.95 -9.82
C THR A 22 -15.98 -7.34 -9.19
N ARG A 23 -14.86 -7.33 -9.91
CA ARG A 23 -13.57 -6.82 -9.40
C ARG A 23 -13.54 -5.29 -9.37
N GLU A 24 -14.01 -4.63 -10.43
CA GLU A 24 -14.16 -3.18 -10.49
C GLU A 24 -15.12 -2.66 -9.42
N LYS A 25 -16.26 -3.34 -9.26
CA LYS A 25 -17.23 -3.03 -8.22
C LYS A 25 -16.59 -3.14 -6.83
N GLN A 26 -15.88 -4.22 -6.55
CA GLN A 26 -15.19 -4.38 -5.26
C GLN A 26 -14.12 -3.31 -5.05
N PHE A 27 -13.30 -3.03 -6.07
CA PHE A 27 -12.31 -1.97 -6.02
C PHE A 27 -12.94 -0.62 -5.67
N PHE A 28 -14.07 -0.30 -6.31
CA PHE A 28 -14.77 0.95 -6.06
C PHE A 28 -15.35 1.04 -4.64
N LEU A 29 -15.93 -0.05 -4.13
CA LEU A 29 -16.40 -0.10 -2.73
C LEU A 29 -15.24 0.11 -1.76
N ASP A 30 -14.10 -0.54 -1.97
CA ASP A 30 -12.89 -0.38 -1.16
C ASP A 30 -12.32 1.05 -1.28
N LEU A 31 -12.44 1.68 -2.44
CA LEU A 31 -12.06 3.08 -2.64
C LEU A 31 -12.96 4.02 -1.83
N CYS A 32 -14.28 3.87 -1.92
CA CYS A 32 -15.23 4.66 -1.14
C CYS A 32 -14.97 4.54 0.35
N GLN A 33 -14.68 3.33 0.85
CA GLN A 33 -14.32 3.13 2.25
C GLN A 33 -13.03 3.87 2.64
N ARG A 34 -11.98 3.78 1.81
CA ARG A 34 -10.69 4.47 2.04
C ARG A 34 -10.80 5.99 2.01
N LEU A 35 -11.72 6.50 1.20
CA LEU A 35 -11.98 7.93 1.05
C LEU A 35 -13.06 8.45 2.00
N GLU A 36 -13.59 7.59 2.88
CA GLU A 36 -14.66 7.92 3.84
C GLU A 36 -15.93 8.46 3.16
N VAL A 37 -16.23 7.98 1.94
CA VAL A 37 -17.44 8.35 1.19
C VAL A 37 -18.64 7.63 1.78
N SER A 38 -19.69 8.40 2.11
CA SER A 38 -20.91 7.86 2.70
C SER A 38 -21.65 6.92 1.73
N LYS A 39 -22.42 5.96 2.27
CA LYS A 39 -23.27 5.06 1.46
C LYS A 39 -24.33 5.83 0.67
N GLU A 40 -24.82 6.94 1.20
CA GLU A 40 -25.81 7.79 0.52
C GLU A 40 -25.18 8.45 -0.71
N THR A 41 -24.00 9.06 -0.55
CA THR A 41 -23.23 9.66 -1.66
C THR A 41 -22.92 8.60 -2.72
N MET A 42 -22.47 7.42 -2.32
CA MET A 42 -22.17 6.31 -3.23
C MET A 42 -23.39 5.88 -4.06
N THR A 43 -24.58 5.79 -3.44
CA THR A 43 -25.84 5.47 -4.14
C THR A 43 -26.20 6.55 -5.16
N LYS A 44 -25.96 7.82 -4.85
CA LYS A 44 -26.15 8.94 -5.80
C LYS A 44 -25.22 8.79 -7.00
N PHE A 45 -23.97 8.38 -6.80
CA PHE A 45 -23.03 8.14 -7.91
C PHE A 45 -23.52 7.03 -8.84
N PHE A 46 -23.88 5.86 -8.31
CA PHE A 46 -24.42 4.77 -9.12
C PHE A 46 -25.67 5.20 -9.90
N THR A 47 -26.56 5.96 -9.26
CA THR A 47 -27.78 6.48 -9.90
C THR A 47 -27.45 7.41 -11.06
N ARG A 48 -26.53 8.37 -10.87
CA ARG A 48 -26.14 9.33 -11.92
C ARG A 48 -25.40 8.66 -13.06
N VAL A 49 -24.48 7.75 -12.77
CA VAL A 49 -23.74 6.98 -13.76
C VAL A 49 -24.67 6.08 -14.57
N GLY A 50 -25.60 5.37 -13.92
CA GLY A 50 -26.62 4.56 -14.61
C GLY A 50 -27.56 5.37 -15.50
N GLN A 51 -27.72 6.67 -15.25
CA GLN A 51 -28.45 7.62 -16.11
C GLN A 51 -27.56 8.23 -17.21
N GLY A 52 -26.30 7.83 -17.36
CA GLY A 52 -25.36 8.45 -18.31
C GLY A 52 -24.91 9.86 -17.92
N LYS A 53 -25.15 10.28 -16.66
CA LYS A 53 -24.81 11.61 -16.11
C LYS A 53 -23.54 11.59 -15.24
N GLY A 54 -22.67 10.61 -15.46
CA GLY A 54 -21.35 10.53 -14.85
C GLY A 54 -20.52 11.76 -15.21
N ARG A 55 -19.66 12.21 -14.29
CA ARG A 55 -18.78 13.37 -14.48
C ARG A 55 -17.39 13.02 -13.99
N ILE A 56 -16.40 13.56 -14.70
CA ILE A 56 -14.99 13.47 -14.31
C ILE A 56 -14.56 14.87 -13.91
N HIS A 57 -14.18 15.02 -12.64
CA HIS A 57 -13.74 16.27 -12.06
C HIS A 57 -12.23 16.38 -12.27
N LEU A 58 -11.80 17.43 -12.98
CA LEU A 58 -10.38 17.64 -13.29
C LEU A 58 -9.76 18.59 -12.26
N PRO A 59 -8.74 18.16 -11.51
CA PRO A 59 -8.08 19.01 -10.54
C PRO A 59 -7.09 19.98 -11.18
N GLU A 60 -6.96 21.16 -10.58
CA GLU A 60 -5.98 22.18 -10.99
C GLU A 60 -4.59 21.92 -10.41
N SER A 61 -4.49 21.37 -9.20
CA SER A 61 -3.20 21.15 -8.54
C SER A 61 -2.52 19.87 -9.04
N GLU A 62 -1.22 19.93 -9.30
CA GLU A 62 -0.42 18.79 -9.76
C GLU A 62 -0.50 17.59 -8.80
N ALA A 63 -0.57 17.84 -7.49
CA ALA A 63 -0.71 16.81 -6.47
C ALA A 63 -2.05 16.06 -6.59
N ASP A 64 -3.15 16.79 -6.79
CA ASP A 64 -4.47 16.19 -6.98
C ASP A 64 -4.58 15.50 -8.36
N GLN A 65 -3.97 16.04 -9.41
CA GLN A 65 -3.90 15.39 -10.73
C GLN A 65 -3.23 14.03 -10.66
N LYS A 66 -2.06 13.95 -10.00
CA LYS A 66 -1.35 12.68 -9.75
C LYS A 66 -2.20 11.72 -8.92
N ARG A 67 -2.88 12.23 -7.89
CA ARG A 67 -3.77 11.44 -7.02
C ARG A 67 -4.95 10.87 -7.78
N LEU A 68 -5.64 11.67 -8.60
CA LEU A 68 -6.74 11.23 -9.44
C LEU A 68 -6.26 10.19 -10.46
N LEU A 69 -5.21 10.49 -11.22
CA LEU A 69 -4.66 9.58 -12.22
C LEU A 69 -4.32 8.22 -11.61
N TYR A 70 -3.72 8.21 -10.41
CA TYR A 70 -3.42 6.98 -9.69
C TYR A 70 -4.69 6.14 -9.44
N PHE A 71 -5.78 6.73 -8.93
CA PHE A 71 -7.01 5.98 -8.67
C PHE A 71 -7.72 5.53 -9.95
N LEU A 72 -7.71 6.35 -11.00
CA LEU A 72 -8.28 5.97 -12.31
C LEU A 72 -7.54 4.75 -12.87
N VAL A 73 -6.21 4.77 -12.88
CA VAL A 73 -5.41 3.62 -13.34
C VAL A 73 -5.67 2.39 -12.46
N GLN A 74 -5.71 2.55 -11.13
CA GLN A 74 -5.98 1.43 -10.23
C GLN A 74 -7.35 0.78 -10.48
N GLY A 75 -8.37 1.58 -10.75
CA GLY A 75 -9.70 1.07 -11.08
C GLY A 75 -9.70 0.33 -12.40
N LEU A 76 -9.14 0.94 -13.45
CA LEU A 76 -9.10 0.36 -14.79
C LEU A 76 -8.38 -0.99 -14.82
N VAL A 77 -7.28 -1.13 -14.07
CA VAL A 77 -6.52 -2.38 -14.07
C VAL A 77 -7.09 -3.43 -13.10
N ALA A 78 -8.14 -3.13 -12.34
CA ALA A 78 -8.60 -3.96 -11.21
C ALA A 78 -8.99 -5.39 -11.65
N ASP A 79 -9.48 -5.56 -12.87
CA ASP A 79 -9.83 -6.86 -13.43
C ASP A 79 -8.62 -7.60 -14.06
N GLY A 80 -7.51 -6.89 -14.26
CA GLY A 80 -6.26 -7.36 -14.87
C GLY A 80 -6.15 -7.06 -16.37
N LYS A 81 -7.08 -6.31 -16.95
CA LYS A 81 -7.10 -5.88 -18.35
C LYS A 81 -7.36 -4.37 -18.41
N VAL A 82 -7.22 -3.78 -19.59
CA VAL A 82 -7.63 -2.40 -19.89
C VAL A 82 -8.11 -2.41 -21.33
N SER A 83 -9.37 -2.04 -21.57
CA SER A 83 -9.95 -1.98 -22.91
C SER A 83 -9.37 -0.82 -23.72
N PRO A 84 -9.37 -0.88 -25.06
CA PRO A 84 -8.94 0.26 -25.88
C PRO A 84 -9.74 1.54 -25.60
N LYS A 85 -11.04 1.41 -25.31
CA LYS A 85 -11.94 2.53 -25.03
C LYS A 85 -11.65 3.18 -23.68
N GLU A 86 -11.46 2.39 -22.64
CA GLU A 86 -11.00 2.85 -21.32
C GLU A 86 -9.66 3.60 -21.41
N ARG A 87 -8.70 3.01 -22.13
CA ARG A 87 -7.39 3.61 -22.38
C ARG A 87 -7.51 4.93 -23.14
N GLN A 88 -8.39 5.02 -24.12
CA GLN A 88 -8.63 6.27 -24.85
C GLN A 88 -9.16 7.36 -23.91
N ILE A 89 -10.15 7.04 -23.08
CA ILE A 89 -10.74 8.00 -22.14
C ILE A 89 -9.72 8.44 -21.11
N LEU A 90 -8.93 7.51 -20.55
CA LEU A 90 -7.86 7.84 -19.62
C LEU A 90 -6.82 8.79 -20.24
N ASN A 91 -6.44 8.55 -21.50
CA ASN A 91 -5.52 9.44 -22.21
C ASN A 91 -6.13 10.83 -22.43
N THR A 92 -7.42 10.92 -22.76
CA THR A 92 -8.12 12.22 -22.87
C THR A 92 -8.14 12.96 -21.53
N ILE A 93 -8.32 12.25 -20.42
CA ILE A 93 -8.26 12.86 -19.08
C ILE A 93 -6.84 13.33 -18.75
N ALA A 94 -5.84 12.52 -19.06
CA ALA A 94 -4.43 12.85 -18.84
C ALA A 94 -4.00 14.06 -19.68
N ASP A 95 -4.39 14.13 -20.95
CA ASP A 95 -4.14 15.27 -21.84
C ASP A 95 -4.72 16.57 -21.27
N LYS A 96 -5.96 16.53 -20.75
CA LYS A 96 -6.58 17.69 -20.08
C LYS A 96 -5.90 18.10 -18.77
N MET A 97 -5.09 17.24 -18.17
CA MET A 97 -4.27 17.52 -16.99
C MET A 97 -2.80 17.82 -17.35
N ASP A 98 -2.49 17.98 -18.64
CA ASP A 98 -1.12 18.17 -19.17
C ASP A 98 -0.15 17.04 -18.76
N ILE A 99 -0.67 15.81 -18.71
CA ILE A 99 0.12 14.61 -18.38
C ILE A 99 0.43 13.84 -19.66
N ALA A 100 1.74 13.70 -19.95
CA ALA A 100 2.23 12.94 -21.08
C ALA A 100 1.73 11.48 -21.09
N LYS A 101 1.33 11.00 -22.28
CA LYS A 101 0.79 9.66 -22.51
C LYS A 101 1.75 8.54 -22.06
N GLU A 102 3.05 8.76 -22.21
CA GLU A 102 4.10 7.82 -21.81
C GLU A 102 4.07 7.57 -20.29
N HIS A 103 3.69 8.59 -19.52
CA HIS A 103 3.56 8.48 -18.08
C HIS A 103 2.36 7.60 -17.70
N VAL A 104 1.23 7.80 -18.38
CA VAL A 104 0.03 6.97 -18.23
C VAL A 104 0.33 5.51 -18.57
N ASP A 105 1.01 5.28 -19.70
CA ASP A 105 1.41 3.94 -20.14
C ASP A 105 2.35 3.25 -19.16
N ARG A 106 3.30 4.00 -18.60
CA ARG A 106 4.18 3.50 -17.53
C ARG A 106 3.37 3.07 -16.31
N PHE A 107 2.41 3.89 -15.88
CA PHE A 107 1.56 3.60 -14.72
C PHE A 107 0.71 2.35 -14.93
N ILE A 108 0.03 2.22 -16.07
CA ILE A 108 -0.76 1.03 -16.41
C ILE A 108 0.13 -0.21 -16.40
N ARG A 109 1.31 -0.15 -17.03
CA ARG A 109 2.23 -1.30 -17.10
C ARG A 109 2.71 -1.75 -15.72
N LEU A 110 3.09 -0.79 -14.87
CA LEU A 110 3.51 -1.08 -13.49
C LEU A 110 2.38 -1.74 -12.70
N ARG A 111 1.16 -1.19 -12.76
CA ARG A 111 0.01 -1.72 -12.04
C ARG A 111 -0.44 -3.10 -12.55
N LEU A 112 -0.43 -3.33 -13.87
CA LEU A 112 -0.70 -4.66 -14.43
C LEU A 112 0.36 -5.69 -14.02
N LYS A 113 1.64 -5.29 -13.93
CA LYS A 113 2.71 -6.15 -13.42
C LYS A 113 2.47 -6.49 -11.95
N GLU A 114 2.12 -5.49 -11.14
CA GLU A 114 1.81 -5.67 -9.72
C GLU A 114 0.65 -6.65 -9.52
N ILE A 115 -0.44 -6.55 -10.28
CA ILE A 115 -1.57 -7.49 -10.19
C ILE A 115 -1.18 -8.92 -10.63
N LYS A 116 -0.23 -9.08 -11.55
CA LYS A 116 0.28 -10.41 -11.93
C LYS A 116 1.15 -11.03 -10.84
N THR A 117 1.94 -10.21 -10.13
CA THR A 117 2.83 -10.65 -9.05
C THR A 117 2.10 -10.80 -7.72
N GLU A 118 1.20 -9.87 -7.42
CA GLU A 118 0.17 -9.97 -6.39
C GLU A 118 -0.99 -10.76 -6.98
N ARG A 119 -0.84 -12.08 -7.12
CA ARG A 119 -2.04 -12.93 -7.18
C ARG A 119 -2.86 -12.64 -5.93
N TYR A 120 -3.82 -11.74 -6.09
CA TYR A 120 -4.90 -11.42 -5.18
C TYR A 120 -5.73 -12.70 -5.08
N THR A 121 -5.31 -13.60 -4.21
CA THR A 121 -6.18 -14.65 -3.67
C THR A 121 -7.12 -13.95 -2.68
N PRO A 122 -8.42 -13.79 -2.97
CA PRO A 122 -9.36 -13.41 -1.94
C PRO A 122 -9.32 -14.47 -0.83
N THR A 123 -9.28 -13.98 0.41
CA THR A 123 -9.92 -14.57 1.61
C THR A 123 -9.55 -16.01 1.98
N ASP A 124 -8.29 -16.26 2.32
CA ASP A 124 -7.91 -17.27 3.34
C ASP A 124 -6.53 -16.97 3.96
N LYS A 125 -6.09 -15.70 3.90
CA LYS A 125 -4.88 -15.32 4.61
C LYS A 125 -5.27 -14.97 6.05
N PRO A 126 -4.57 -15.53 7.05
CA PRO A 126 -4.85 -15.22 8.45
C PRO A 126 -4.84 -13.70 8.64
N GLN A 127 -5.82 -13.21 9.39
CA GLN A 127 -5.84 -11.80 9.76
C GLN A 127 -4.67 -11.54 10.71
N ILE A 128 -3.99 -10.42 10.51
CA ILE A 128 -2.94 -9.93 11.39
C ILE A 128 -3.39 -8.58 11.95
N GLU A 129 -3.26 -8.45 13.26
CA GLU A 129 -3.42 -7.17 13.95
C GLU A 129 -2.11 -6.38 13.84
N CYS A 130 -2.19 -5.12 13.40
CA CYS A 130 -1.02 -4.28 13.29
C CYS A 130 -0.41 -3.99 14.69
N PRO A 131 0.86 -4.36 14.97
CA PRO A 131 1.46 -4.18 16.30
C PRO A 131 1.69 -2.72 16.70
N LYS A 132 1.55 -1.76 15.78
CA LYS A 132 1.68 -0.33 16.08
C LYS A 132 0.35 0.36 16.34
N CYS A 133 -0.74 -0.06 15.67
CA CYS A 133 -2.00 0.68 15.71
C CYS A 133 -3.26 -0.17 15.92
N GLY A 134 -3.12 -1.49 16.12
CA GLY A 134 -4.25 -2.39 16.36
C GLY A 134 -5.15 -2.63 15.15
N TYR A 135 -4.80 -2.14 13.96
CA TYR A 135 -5.64 -2.33 12.78
C TYR A 135 -5.58 -3.77 12.28
N GLU A 136 -6.72 -4.45 12.30
CA GLU A 136 -6.90 -5.78 11.72
C GLU A 136 -6.93 -5.71 10.19
N GLN A 137 -6.12 -6.56 9.57
CA GLN A 137 -6.04 -6.64 8.12
C GLN A 137 -5.59 -8.03 7.66
N PRO A 138 -5.85 -8.42 6.41
CA PRO A 138 -5.25 -9.62 5.84
C PRO A 138 -3.72 -9.54 5.90
N GLN A 139 -3.07 -10.69 6.08
CA GLN A 139 -1.60 -10.77 6.05
C GLN A 139 -1.04 -10.08 4.79
N GLY A 140 -0.13 -9.14 5.00
CA GLY A 140 0.53 -8.35 3.96
C GLY A 140 1.88 -7.86 4.46
N TYR A 141 2.68 -7.20 3.62
CA TYR A 141 4.01 -6.72 4.03
C TYR A 141 3.97 -5.42 4.85
N ARG A 142 2.86 -4.66 4.77
CA ARG A 142 2.68 -3.38 5.46
C ARG A 142 1.29 -3.21 6.07
N CYS A 143 1.18 -2.39 7.11
CA CYS A 143 -0.11 -1.93 7.62
C CYS A 143 -0.77 -0.98 6.62
N LYS A 144 -2.00 -1.29 6.19
CA LYS A 144 -2.85 -0.47 5.33
C LYS A 144 -3.29 0.83 5.99
N ARG A 145 -3.30 0.88 7.35
CA ARG A 145 -3.69 2.07 8.12
C ARG A 145 -2.50 2.97 8.45
N CYS A 146 -1.46 2.45 9.11
CA CYS A 146 -0.34 3.28 9.61
C CYS A 146 0.98 3.13 8.83
N GLY A 147 1.02 2.28 7.80
CA GLY A 147 2.15 2.16 6.89
C GLY A 147 3.39 1.42 7.39
N ILE A 148 3.40 0.88 8.62
CA ILE A 148 4.57 0.12 9.09
C ILE A 148 4.82 -1.13 8.25
N ILE A 149 6.09 -1.50 8.10
CA ILE A 149 6.51 -2.75 7.46
C ILE A 149 6.65 -3.81 8.56
N PHE A 150 5.87 -4.89 8.50
CA PHE A 150 5.80 -5.87 9.59
C PHE A 150 7.12 -6.62 9.81
N GLU A 151 7.86 -6.92 8.74
CA GLU A 151 9.16 -7.60 8.80
C GLU A 151 10.16 -6.83 9.67
N LYS A 152 10.20 -5.50 9.53
CA LYS A 152 11.06 -4.65 10.37
C LYS A 152 10.66 -4.70 11.84
N TYR A 153 9.36 -4.78 12.13
CA TYR A 153 8.85 -4.80 13.50
C TYR A 153 9.11 -6.12 14.24
N GLN A 154 9.13 -7.25 13.52
CA GLN A 154 9.42 -8.57 14.09
C GLN A 154 10.89 -8.71 14.52
N GLN A 155 11.81 -8.04 13.83
CA GLN A 155 13.24 -8.05 14.20
C GLN A 155 13.49 -7.40 15.57
N PHE A 156 12.70 -6.40 15.95
CA PHE A 156 12.79 -5.75 17.28
C PHE A 156 12.05 -6.50 18.40
N LYS A 157 11.20 -7.48 18.05
CA LYS A 157 10.46 -8.32 19.01
C LYS A 157 11.13 -9.66 19.30
N LYS A 158 12.18 -10.06 18.55
CA LYS A 158 13.01 -11.16 19.01
C LYS A 158 13.57 -10.72 20.37
N PRO A 159 13.25 -11.43 21.46
CA PRO A 159 13.85 -11.09 22.72
C PRO A 159 15.35 -11.27 22.54
N THR A 160 16.11 -10.19 22.62
CA THR A 160 17.47 -10.26 23.14
C THR A 160 17.38 -10.58 24.64
N ASP A 161 16.71 -11.68 24.99
CA ASP A 161 16.73 -12.28 26.31
C ASP A 161 17.83 -13.32 26.29
N GLU A 162 19.04 -12.82 26.40
CA GLU A 162 20.04 -13.41 27.27
C GLU A 162 20.84 -12.22 27.78
N LYS A 163 20.24 -11.47 28.71
CA LYS A 163 21.06 -10.65 29.61
C LYS A 163 22.03 -11.64 30.26
N PRO A 164 23.35 -11.43 30.14
CA PRO A 164 24.33 -12.35 30.74
C PRO A 164 23.97 -12.51 32.20
N THR A 165 23.84 -13.76 32.63
CA THR A 165 23.51 -14.07 34.02
C THR A 165 24.61 -13.51 34.93
N ASP A 166 24.30 -13.32 36.21
CA ASP A 166 25.33 -12.87 37.15
C ASP A 166 26.51 -13.87 37.23
N GLU A 167 26.29 -15.15 36.91
CA GLU A 167 27.37 -16.14 36.73
C GLU A 167 28.25 -15.85 35.52
N ASP A 168 27.66 -15.49 34.36
CA ASP A 168 28.42 -15.12 33.17
C ASP A 168 29.28 -13.87 33.41
N ARG A 169 28.74 -12.91 34.19
CA ARG A 169 29.46 -11.71 34.62
C ARG A 169 30.59 -12.04 35.59
N LEU A 170 30.36 -12.93 36.55
CA LEU A 170 31.39 -13.36 37.50
C LEU A 170 32.52 -14.11 36.78
N ARG A 171 32.18 -14.99 35.84
CA ARG A 171 33.15 -15.76 35.05
C ARG A 171 34.01 -14.83 34.18
N ALA A 172 33.45 -13.78 33.60
CA ALA A 172 34.18 -12.78 32.83
C ALA A 172 35.15 -11.94 33.69
N LEU A 173 34.79 -11.61 34.93
CA LEU A 173 35.67 -10.89 35.86
C LEU A 173 36.84 -11.76 36.34
N LEU A 174 36.58 -13.04 36.60
CA LEU A 174 37.60 -13.98 37.07
C LEU A 174 38.56 -14.39 35.95
N SER A 175 38.09 -14.53 34.71
CA SER A 175 38.96 -14.84 33.56
C SER A 175 39.85 -13.66 33.13
N SER A 176 39.45 -12.43 33.45
CA SER A 176 40.24 -11.22 33.20
C SER A 176 41.34 -10.99 34.24
N SER A 177 41.33 -11.72 35.35
CA SER A 177 42.26 -11.56 36.47
C SER A 177 43.48 -12.51 36.38
N ASN A 178 44.03 -12.69 35.18
CA ASN A 178 45.34 -13.33 34.98
C ASN A 178 46.49 -12.32 35.21
N ILE A 179 46.41 -11.57 36.32
CA ILE A 179 47.48 -10.70 36.81
C ILE A 179 48.07 -11.43 38.03
N LEU A 180 49.35 -11.81 37.94
CA LEU A 180 50.21 -12.50 38.93
C LEU A 180 50.47 -14.02 38.72
N LYS A 181 50.75 -14.42 37.48
CA LYS A 181 51.94 -15.23 37.17
C LYS A 181 52.53 -14.52 35.94
N GLU A 182 53.75 -14.00 35.92
CA GLU A 182 55.02 -14.64 36.20
C GLU A 182 56.05 -13.57 36.63
N GLY A 183 56.60 -13.71 37.83
CA GLY A 183 57.81 -13.03 38.26
C GLY A 183 58.92 -14.06 38.46
N LYS A 184 59.32 -14.75 37.39
CA LYS A 184 60.55 -15.55 37.36
C LYS A 184 61.63 -14.81 36.58
N ASN A 185 62.72 -14.54 37.30
CA ASN A 185 64.12 -14.60 36.88
C ASN A 185 64.71 -13.48 36.01
N SER A 186 65.66 -12.75 36.60
CA SER A 186 66.96 -12.36 36.00
C SER A 186 67.77 -11.62 37.08
N SER A 187 68.74 -12.24 37.76
CA SER A 187 70.14 -12.51 37.36
C SER A 187 71.10 -11.39 37.75
N THR A 188 72.38 -11.77 38.01
CA THR A 188 73.62 -10.97 37.98
C THR A 188 73.82 -9.96 39.13
N THR A 189 74.93 -9.91 39.88
CA THR A 189 76.31 -10.42 39.75
C THR A 189 76.93 -10.45 41.15
#